data_AF-A0A9D6MWB3-F1
#
_entry.id   AF-A0A9D6MWB3-F1
#
_cell.length_a   1.000
_cell.length_b   1.000
_cell.length_c   1.000
_cell.angle_alpha   90.00
_cell.angle_beta   90.00
_cell.angle_gamma   90.00
#
_symmetry.space_group_name_H-M   'P 1'
#
loop_
_entity.id
_entity.type
_entity.pdbx_description
1 polymer ?
#
loop_
_entity_poly.entity_id
_entity_poly.type
_entity_poly.pdbx_seq_one_letter_code
_entity_poly.pdbx_strand_id
1 'polypeptide(L)'
;MVDFLAVGTHPDDVEIGVGGALASLIMRGNTCAVLDLTSGEPTPHGTPETRAEETKKSNAMLGVTQRINLGLPNRRLMDSPEARIKVAEVYRTLRPKVLFLPYWVDAHPDHIQSSQLSQSARFVAKYTKTDMAGDPFYPPKVFYYFCSHLKKIAEPVSFVLDVSAGFEKKMAAIRAYHSQFFAGDPARGEDLLRRIEAQAVYFGGLVGARYGEPFFSHETIGLASLDVFLS
;
A
#
# COMPACT_ATOMS: atom_id res chain seq x y z
N MET A 1 -0.42 6.27 -17.24
CA MET A 1 0.63 5.32 -16.84
C MET A 1 1.23 5.80 -15.54
N VAL A 2 1.59 4.89 -14.63
CA VAL A 2 2.24 5.22 -13.36
C VAL A 2 3.48 4.36 -13.15
N ASP A 3 4.47 4.87 -12.43
CA ASP A 3 5.66 4.09 -12.04
C ASP A 3 5.29 3.09 -10.94
N PHE A 4 4.54 3.55 -9.93
CA PHE A 4 4.16 2.75 -8.76
C PHE A 4 2.64 2.80 -8.52
N LEU A 5 2.05 1.64 -8.23
CA LEU A 5 0.68 1.53 -7.73
C LEU A 5 0.70 0.78 -6.39
N ALA A 6 0.28 1.44 -5.33
CA ALA A 6 0.05 0.79 -4.04
C ALA A 6 -1.41 0.36 -3.92
N VAL A 7 -1.64 -0.92 -3.65
CA VAL A 7 -2.97 -1.47 -3.40
C VAL A 7 -3.16 -1.56 -1.88
N GLY A 8 -4.21 -0.93 -1.37
CA GLY A 8 -4.67 -1.00 0.02
C GLY A 8 -5.96 -1.79 0.11
N THR A 9 -6.16 -2.51 1.22
CA THR A 9 -7.45 -3.17 1.45
C THR A 9 -8.50 -2.15 1.85
N HIS A 10 -8.11 -1.26 2.77
CA HIS A 10 -8.90 -0.14 3.26
C HIS A 10 -8.10 1.17 3.17
N PRO A 11 -8.77 2.35 3.14
CA PRO A 11 -8.08 3.64 3.12
C PRO A 11 -7.32 3.94 4.42
N ASP A 12 -6.07 3.51 4.55
CA ASP A 12 -5.10 3.82 5.61
C ASP A 12 -3.98 2.75 5.63
N ASP A 13 -4.26 1.56 5.11
CA ASP A 13 -3.30 0.46 4.97
C ASP A 13 -2.03 0.90 4.23
N VAL A 14 -2.20 1.63 3.13
CA VAL A 14 -1.11 2.10 2.29
C VAL A 14 -0.25 3.11 3.03
N GLU A 15 -0.88 4.03 3.76
CA GLU A 15 -0.20 4.99 4.62
C GLU A 15 0.62 4.32 5.69
N ILE A 16 0.06 3.31 6.37
CA ILE A 16 0.73 2.56 7.43
C ILE A 16 1.90 1.75 6.87
N GLY A 17 1.67 1.05 5.76
CA GLY A 17 2.61 0.07 5.22
C GLY A 17 3.73 0.67 4.39
N VAL A 18 3.38 1.58 3.47
CA VAL A 18 4.29 2.11 2.42
C VAL A 18 4.18 3.63 2.23
N GLY A 19 3.60 4.36 3.18
CA GLY A 19 3.44 5.81 3.06
C GLY A 19 4.77 6.55 2.95
N GLY A 20 5.82 6.05 3.62
CA GLY A 20 7.16 6.64 3.57
C GLY A 20 7.80 6.43 2.21
N ALA A 21 7.67 5.22 1.64
CA ALA A 21 8.12 4.88 0.31
C ALA A 21 7.42 5.73 -0.74
N LEU A 22 6.08 5.80 -0.71
CA LEU A 22 5.31 6.61 -1.66
C LEU A 22 5.73 8.08 -1.62
N ALA A 23 5.78 8.69 -0.43
CA ALA A 23 6.20 10.08 -0.29
C ALA A 23 7.63 10.30 -0.84
N SER A 24 8.57 9.40 -0.51
CA SER A 24 9.96 9.47 -0.97
C SER A 24 10.07 9.31 -2.49
N LEU A 25 9.30 8.39 -3.09
CA LEU A 25 9.28 8.16 -4.54
C LEU A 25 8.69 9.36 -5.28
N ILE A 26 7.60 9.95 -4.77
CA ILE A 26 6.98 11.17 -5.34
C ILE A 26 7.96 12.35 -5.28
N MET A 27 8.67 12.54 -4.16
CA MET A 27 9.69 13.59 -4.03
C MET A 27 10.85 13.43 -5.03
N ARG A 28 11.11 12.19 -5.47
CA ARG A 28 12.10 11.87 -6.52
C ARG A 28 11.52 12.00 -7.95
N GLY A 29 10.28 12.49 -8.09
CA GLY A 29 9.63 12.73 -9.38
C GLY A 29 8.91 11.52 -9.97
N ASN A 30 8.75 10.42 -9.22
CA ASN A 30 8.03 9.24 -9.71
C ASN A 30 6.51 9.45 -9.67
N THR A 31 5.83 8.91 -10.67
CA THR A 31 4.36 8.90 -10.71
C THR A 31 3.82 7.76 -9.87
N CYS A 32 3.06 8.08 -8.82
CA CYS A 32 2.51 7.11 -7.88
C CYS A 32 0.98 7.21 -7.81
N ALA A 33 0.30 6.08 -7.72
CA ALA A 33 -1.14 5.99 -7.50
C ALA A 33 -1.47 5.02 -6.36
N VAL A 34 -2.68 5.17 -5.82
CA VAL A 34 -3.24 4.27 -4.80
C VAL A 34 -4.54 3.64 -5.27
N LEU A 35 -4.72 2.36 -5.00
CA LEU A 35 -5.95 1.61 -5.24
C LEU A 35 -6.45 1.03 -3.92
N ASP A 36 -7.55 1.57 -3.39
CA ASP A 36 -8.26 0.98 -2.26
C ASP A 36 -9.27 -0.04 -2.78
N LEU A 37 -9.21 -1.28 -2.30
CA LEU A 37 -10.14 -2.31 -2.72
C LEU A 37 -11.55 -2.07 -2.14
N THR A 38 -11.61 -1.65 -0.89
CA THR A 38 -12.87 -1.36 -0.17
C THR A 38 -12.88 0.08 0.35
N SER A 39 -14.02 0.56 0.83
CA SER A 39 -14.10 1.86 1.51
C SER A 39 -13.62 1.83 2.97
N GLY A 40 -13.40 0.65 3.56
CA GLY A 40 -13.17 0.49 4.99
C GLY A 40 -14.42 0.53 5.87
N GLU A 41 -15.58 0.93 5.33
CA GLU A 41 -16.84 1.05 6.09
C GLU A 41 -17.63 -0.27 6.12
N PRO A 42 -18.38 -0.56 7.19
CA PRO A 42 -18.58 0.26 8.38
C PRO A 42 -17.39 0.22 9.35
N THR A 43 -17.12 1.32 10.03
CA THR A 43 -16.14 1.42 11.13
C THR A 43 -16.83 1.82 12.46
N PRO A 44 -16.22 1.57 13.64
CA PRO A 44 -16.83 1.95 14.93
C PRO A 44 -17.00 3.46 15.11
N HIS A 45 -16.16 4.26 14.45
CA HIS A 45 -16.17 5.72 14.52
C HIS A 45 -15.97 6.30 13.13
N GLY A 46 -16.72 7.35 12.80
CA GLY A 46 -16.69 7.98 11.48
C GLY A 46 -17.92 7.64 10.65
N THR A 47 -17.89 8.11 9.40
CA THR A 47 -18.90 7.88 8.36
C THR A 47 -18.18 7.76 7.01
N PRO A 48 -18.82 7.22 5.96
CA PRO A 48 -18.25 7.24 4.61
C PRO A 48 -17.75 8.62 4.16
N GLU A 49 -18.47 9.69 4.50
CA GLU A 49 -18.09 11.08 4.18
C GLU A 49 -16.87 11.52 4.98
N THR A 50 -16.83 11.22 6.28
CA THR A 50 -15.66 11.50 7.13
C THR A 50 -14.44 10.78 6.60
N ARG A 51 -14.59 9.50 6.25
CA ARG A 51 -13.53 8.65 5.69
C ARG A 51 -13.00 9.21 4.38
N ALA A 52 -13.87 9.72 3.50
CA ALA A 52 -13.47 10.36 2.25
C ALA A 52 -12.67 11.65 2.48
N GLU A 53 -13.08 12.49 3.43
CA GLU A 53 -12.35 13.72 3.78
C GLU A 53 -10.99 13.44 4.43
N GLU A 54 -10.90 12.43 5.29
CA GLU A 54 -9.63 11.97 5.87
C GLU A 54 -8.70 11.41 4.79
N THR A 55 -9.22 10.61 3.86
CA THR A 55 -8.47 10.09 2.71
C THR A 55 -7.92 11.23 1.85
N LYS A 56 -8.73 12.27 1.60
CA LYS A 56 -8.31 13.45 0.84
C LYS A 56 -7.19 14.22 1.55
N LYS A 57 -7.27 14.39 2.87
CA LYS A 57 -6.20 15.00 3.68
C LYS A 57 -4.93 14.16 3.64
N SER A 58 -5.04 12.84 3.81
CA SER A 58 -3.91 11.91 3.72
C SER A 58 -3.20 12.02 2.35
N ASN A 59 -3.96 11.99 1.25
CA ASN A 59 -3.44 12.15 -0.10
C ASN A 59 -2.63 13.45 -0.25
N ALA A 60 -3.13 14.56 0.29
CA ALA A 60 -2.42 15.84 0.26
C ALA A 60 -1.08 15.79 1.03
N MET A 61 -1.02 15.10 2.17
CA MET A 61 0.22 14.95 2.95
C MET A 61 1.27 14.13 2.20
N LEU A 62 0.87 12.99 1.63
CA LEU A 62 1.76 12.12 0.86
C LEU A 62 2.15 12.71 -0.50
N GLY A 63 1.33 13.59 -1.07
CA GLY A 63 1.48 14.06 -2.45
C GLY A 63 0.86 13.13 -3.50
N VAL A 64 -0.02 12.22 -3.08
CA VAL A 64 -0.73 11.31 -3.98
C VAL A 64 -1.84 12.08 -4.69
N THR A 65 -1.76 12.19 -6.01
CA THR A 65 -2.76 12.90 -6.84
C THR A 65 -3.77 11.95 -7.50
N GLN A 66 -3.49 10.65 -7.52
CA GLN A 66 -4.35 9.64 -8.12
C GLN A 66 -4.64 8.52 -7.12
N ARG A 67 -5.88 8.46 -6.64
CA ARG A 67 -6.39 7.39 -5.78
C ARG A 67 -7.73 6.90 -6.31
N ILE A 68 -7.91 5.59 -6.37
CA ILE A 68 -9.13 4.92 -6.84
C ILE A 68 -9.66 4.06 -5.69
N ASN A 69 -10.96 4.10 -5.44
CA ASN A 69 -11.63 3.16 -4.55
C ASN A 69 -12.57 2.26 -5.37
N LEU A 70 -12.42 0.93 -5.27
CA LEU A 70 -13.24 -0.01 -6.06
C LEU A 70 -14.61 -0.31 -5.45
N GLY A 71 -14.86 0.12 -4.21
CA GLY A 71 -16.11 -0.13 -3.52
C GLY A 71 -16.43 -1.62 -3.34
N LEU A 72 -15.41 -2.48 -3.26
CA LEU A 72 -15.62 -3.89 -2.90
C LEU A 72 -16.11 -3.99 -1.45
N PRO A 73 -16.88 -5.04 -1.11
CA PRO A 73 -17.50 -5.13 0.21
C PRO A 73 -16.44 -5.37 1.29
N ASN A 74 -16.37 -4.44 2.25
CA ASN A 74 -15.54 -4.56 3.45
C ASN A 74 -15.99 -5.72 4.36
N ARG A 75 -15.06 -6.34 5.09
CA ARG A 75 -15.25 -7.51 5.97
C ARG A 75 -15.75 -8.78 5.27
N ARG A 76 -15.88 -8.73 3.94
CA ARG A 76 -16.35 -9.80 3.06
C ARG A 76 -15.55 -9.78 1.76
N LEU A 77 -14.35 -9.20 1.76
CA LEU A 77 -13.53 -9.12 0.58
C LEU A 77 -13.14 -10.54 0.20
N MET A 78 -13.39 -10.92 -1.06
CA MET A 78 -13.06 -12.25 -1.57
C MET A 78 -12.35 -12.14 -2.90
N ASP A 79 -11.36 -13.01 -3.08
CA ASP A 79 -10.78 -13.26 -4.39
C ASP A 79 -11.81 -14.00 -5.27
N SER A 80 -12.50 -13.26 -6.15
CA SER A 80 -13.51 -13.78 -7.08
C SER A 80 -13.21 -13.35 -8.52
N PRO A 81 -13.72 -14.06 -9.55
CA PRO A 81 -13.57 -13.66 -10.95
C PRO A 81 -13.99 -12.21 -11.22
N GLU A 82 -15.10 -11.76 -10.64
CA GLU A 82 -15.66 -10.41 -10.82
C GLU A 82 -14.76 -9.35 -10.18
N ALA A 83 -14.26 -9.62 -8.97
CA ALA A 83 -13.34 -8.72 -8.29
C ALA A 83 -12.00 -8.62 -9.04
N ARG A 84 -11.48 -9.76 -9.54
CA ARG A 84 -10.24 -9.81 -10.32
C ARG A 84 -10.33 -8.97 -11.56
N ILE A 85 -11.46 -9.00 -12.26
CA ILE A 85 -11.72 -8.18 -13.45
C ILE A 85 -11.63 -6.69 -13.10
N LYS A 86 -12.32 -6.24 -12.05
CA LYS A 86 -12.29 -4.83 -11.63
C LYS A 86 -10.88 -4.33 -11.33
N VAL A 87 -10.09 -5.12 -10.60
CA VAL A 87 -8.69 -4.78 -10.29
C VAL A 87 -7.82 -4.82 -11.56
N ALA A 88 -8.03 -5.81 -12.43
CA ALA A 88 -7.32 -5.94 -13.69
C ALA A 88 -7.54 -4.75 -14.62
N GLU A 89 -8.75 -4.20 -14.70
CA GLU A 89 -9.05 -3.00 -15.49
C GLU A 89 -8.30 -1.76 -14.97
N VAL A 90 -8.13 -1.63 -13.64
CA VAL A 90 -7.27 -0.59 -13.07
C VAL A 90 -5.82 -0.79 -13.50
N TYR A 91 -5.31 -2.03 -13.47
CA TYR A 91 -3.95 -2.31 -13.95
C TYR A 91 -3.76 -2.01 -15.43
N ARG A 92 -4.76 -2.28 -16.28
CA ARG A 92 -4.72 -1.96 -17.71
C ARG A 92 -4.73 -0.46 -17.97
N THR A 93 -5.50 0.28 -17.18
CA THR A 93 -5.63 1.74 -17.30
C THR A 93 -4.38 2.45 -16.80
N LEU A 94 -3.90 2.08 -15.61
CA LEU A 94 -2.76 2.73 -14.96
C LEU A 94 -1.41 2.21 -15.45
N ARG A 95 -1.35 1.00 -16.01
CA ARG A 95 -0.13 0.32 -16.49
C ARG A 95 1.06 0.46 -15.54
N PRO A 96 0.91 0.10 -14.24
CA PRO A 96 1.96 0.30 -13.24
C PRO A 96 3.21 -0.54 -13.54
N LYS A 97 4.40 0.06 -13.40
CA LYS A 97 5.67 -0.69 -13.51
C LYS A 97 5.90 -1.55 -12.27
N VAL A 98 5.53 -1.07 -11.09
CA VAL A 98 5.67 -1.79 -9.81
C VAL A 98 4.35 -1.74 -9.05
N LEU A 99 3.92 -2.89 -8.53
CA LEU A 99 2.82 -3.02 -7.59
C LEU A 99 3.37 -3.13 -6.15
N PHE A 100 2.78 -2.40 -5.21
CA PHE A 100 2.92 -2.64 -3.77
C PHE A 100 1.62 -3.27 -3.25
N LEU A 101 1.69 -4.49 -2.72
CA LEU A 101 0.53 -5.26 -2.26
C LEU A 101 0.62 -5.57 -0.75
N PRO A 102 -0.51 -5.76 -0.04
CA PRO A 102 -0.47 -6.22 1.35
C PRO A 102 0.22 -7.58 1.45
N TYR A 103 1.06 -7.76 2.47
CA TYR A 103 1.72 -9.04 2.73
C TYR A 103 0.68 -10.16 2.95
N TRP A 104 0.93 -11.32 2.33
CA TRP A 104 -0.05 -12.42 2.23
C TRP A 104 -0.32 -13.15 3.56
N VAL A 105 0.42 -12.84 4.62
CA VAL A 105 0.17 -13.31 5.99
C VAL A 105 -0.21 -12.12 6.84
N ASP A 106 -1.42 -12.13 7.41
CA ASP A 106 -1.92 -11.07 8.30
C ASP A 106 -2.93 -11.70 9.28
N ALA A 107 -3.26 -11.00 10.36
CA ALA A 107 -4.37 -11.39 11.24
C ALA A 107 -5.73 -10.96 10.67
N HIS A 108 -5.74 -9.94 9.80
CA HIS A 108 -6.92 -9.42 9.15
C HIS A 108 -7.24 -10.22 7.87
N PRO A 109 -8.37 -10.92 7.79
CA PRO A 109 -8.70 -11.79 6.66
C PRO A 109 -8.83 -11.01 5.33
N ASP A 110 -9.37 -9.79 5.35
CA ASP A 110 -9.42 -8.99 4.12
C ASP A 110 -8.02 -8.64 3.57
N HIS A 111 -6.97 -8.53 4.40
CA HIS A 111 -5.61 -8.26 3.88
C HIS A 111 -5.07 -9.48 3.12
N ILE A 112 -5.34 -10.68 3.64
CA ILE A 112 -5.00 -11.94 2.97
C ILE A 112 -5.73 -12.01 1.63
N GLN A 113 -7.04 -11.75 1.63
CA GLN A 113 -7.85 -11.76 0.41
C GLN A 113 -7.44 -10.65 -0.57
N SER A 114 -7.05 -9.48 -0.09
CA SER A 114 -6.54 -8.37 -0.88
C SER A 114 -5.24 -8.74 -1.60
N SER A 115 -4.31 -9.36 -0.88
CA SER A 115 -3.05 -9.87 -1.42
C SER A 115 -3.28 -10.89 -2.53
N GLN A 116 -4.14 -11.88 -2.26
CA GLN A 116 -4.48 -12.93 -3.23
C GLN A 116 -5.22 -12.37 -4.45
N LEU A 117 -6.26 -11.54 -4.24
CA LEU A 117 -7.04 -10.90 -5.29
C LEU A 117 -6.15 -10.05 -6.19
N SER A 118 -5.27 -9.24 -5.61
CA SER A 118 -4.39 -8.34 -6.35
C SER A 118 -3.39 -9.10 -7.23
N GLN A 119 -2.86 -10.23 -6.76
CA GLN A 119 -2.00 -11.10 -7.57
C GLN A 119 -2.77 -11.86 -8.65
N SER A 120 -3.93 -12.42 -8.33
CA SER A 120 -4.80 -13.07 -9.33
C SER A 120 -5.17 -12.08 -10.44
N ALA A 121 -5.52 -10.85 -10.08
CA ALA A 121 -5.84 -9.78 -11.01
C ALA A 121 -4.66 -9.37 -11.89
N ARG A 122 -3.42 -9.40 -11.38
CA ARG A 122 -2.20 -9.15 -12.17
C ARG A 122 -2.12 -10.11 -13.36
N PHE A 123 -2.43 -11.39 -13.14
CA PHE A 123 -2.47 -12.38 -14.23
C PHE A 123 -3.67 -12.17 -15.15
N VAL A 124 -4.87 -11.93 -14.61
CA VAL A 124 -6.09 -11.66 -15.40
C VAL A 124 -5.92 -10.45 -16.31
N ALA A 125 -5.20 -9.41 -15.87
CA ALA A 125 -4.96 -8.21 -16.65
C ALA A 125 -4.30 -8.47 -18.02
N LYS A 126 -3.57 -9.58 -18.19
CA LYS A 126 -2.94 -9.94 -19.47
C LYS A 126 -3.86 -10.72 -20.43
N TYR A 127 -5.06 -11.10 -20.00
CA TYR A 127 -5.97 -11.88 -20.85
C TYR A 127 -6.35 -11.12 -22.12
N THR A 128 -6.28 -11.79 -23.26
CA THR A 128 -6.80 -11.28 -24.53
C THR A 128 -8.21 -11.81 -24.77
N LYS A 129 -8.95 -11.21 -25.71
CA LYS A 129 -10.32 -11.65 -26.07
C LYS A 129 -11.31 -11.53 -24.90
N THR A 130 -11.32 -10.37 -24.26
CA THR A 130 -12.16 -10.03 -23.10
C THR A 130 -12.81 -8.67 -23.33
N ASP A 131 -13.95 -8.41 -22.71
CA ASP A 131 -14.60 -7.10 -22.73
C ASP A 131 -14.08 -6.12 -21.65
N MET A 132 -13.02 -6.51 -20.92
CA MET A 132 -12.37 -5.67 -19.91
C MET A 132 -11.86 -4.36 -20.50
N ALA A 133 -12.08 -3.25 -19.79
CA ALA A 133 -11.58 -1.93 -20.15
C ALA A 133 -10.03 -1.88 -20.21
N GLY A 134 -9.53 -1.16 -21.22
CA GLY A 134 -8.10 -0.97 -21.47
C GLY A 134 -7.41 -2.15 -22.17
N ASP A 135 -6.22 -1.88 -22.71
CA ASP A 135 -5.43 -2.90 -23.40
C ASP A 135 -4.83 -3.92 -22.42
N PRO A 136 -4.69 -5.19 -22.82
CA PRO A 136 -4.02 -6.20 -22.02
C PRO A 136 -2.66 -5.73 -21.50
N PHE A 137 -2.44 -5.94 -20.20
CA PHE A 137 -1.24 -5.50 -19.52
C PHE A 137 -0.87 -6.47 -18.39
N TYR A 138 0.41 -6.77 -18.26
CA TYR A 138 0.93 -7.57 -17.15
C TYR A 138 1.92 -6.71 -16.35
N PRO A 139 1.53 -6.20 -15.17
CA PRO A 139 2.44 -5.46 -14.29
C PRO A 139 3.73 -6.26 -14.06
N PRO A 140 4.91 -5.72 -14.37
CA PRO A 140 6.12 -6.53 -14.46
C PRO A 140 6.72 -6.88 -13.09
N LYS A 141 6.48 -6.08 -12.04
CA LYS A 141 7.06 -6.31 -10.72
C LYS A 141 6.05 -6.15 -9.59
N VAL A 142 6.18 -7.00 -8.58
CA VAL A 142 5.39 -6.95 -7.34
C VAL A 142 6.31 -6.98 -6.13
N PHE A 143 6.06 -6.06 -5.21
CA PHE A 143 6.58 -6.09 -3.86
C PHE A 143 5.44 -6.05 -2.87
N TYR A 144 5.68 -6.62 -1.70
CA TYR A 144 4.70 -6.70 -0.64
C TYR A 144 5.16 -5.92 0.58
N TYR A 145 4.21 -5.35 1.31
CA TYR A 145 4.45 -4.54 2.48
C TYR A 145 3.64 -5.02 3.68
N PHE A 146 4.11 -4.71 4.89
CA PHE A 146 3.36 -5.06 6.10
C PHE A 146 2.13 -4.20 6.32
N CYS A 147 1.03 -4.86 6.67
CA CYS A 147 -0.08 -4.24 7.33
C CYS A 147 0.00 -4.44 8.85
N SER A 148 -0.72 -3.60 9.60
CA SER A 148 -0.43 -3.31 11.01
C SER A 148 -0.59 -4.46 12.01
N HIS A 149 -1.15 -5.62 11.64
CA HIS A 149 -1.63 -6.61 12.62
C HIS A 149 -0.67 -7.77 12.90
N LEU A 150 0.41 -7.91 12.13
CA LEU A 150 1.42 -8.92 12.44
C LEU A 150 2.19 -8.56 13.71
N LYS A 151 2.13 -9.46 14.70
CA LYS A 151 2.88 -9.37 15.96
C LYS A 151 4.32 -9.90 15.87
N LYS A 152 4.78 -10.23 14.66
CA LYS A 152 6.14 -10.68 14.37
C LYS A 152 6.61 -10.05 13.07
N ILE A 153 7.91 -9.78 12.99
CA ILE A 153 8.56 -9.44 11.72
C ILE A 153 8.58 -10.72 10.89
N ALA A 154 8.00 -10.68 9.69
CA ALA A 154 8.16 -11.76 8.73
C ALA A 154 9.58 -11.78 8.19
N GLU A 155 10.12 -12.98 8.01
CA GLU A 155 11.44 -13.22 7.47
C GLU A 155 11.38 -14.31 6.39
N PRO A 156 12.27 -14.27 5.38
CA PRO A 156 13.28 -13.22 5.16
C PRO A 156 12.67 -11.92 4.57
N VAL A 157 13.16 -10.77 5.04
CA VAL A 157 12.90 -9.47 4.37
C VAL A 157 13.69 -9.45 3.07
N SER A 158 13.04 -9.09 1.95
CA SER A 158 13.71 -9.11 0.65
C SER A 158 14.61 -7.89 0.43
N PHE A 159 14.17 -6.71 0.88
CA PHE A 159 14.98 -5.50 0.96
C PHE A 159 14.31 -4.48 1.90
N VAL A 160 15.08 -3.47 2.30
CA VAL A 160 14.56 -2.29 3.01
C VAL A 160 14.79 -1.07 2.12
N LEU A 161 13.78 -0.22 1.98
CA LEU A 161 13.91 1.08 1.31
C LEU A 161 14.17 2.16 2.36
N ASP A 162 15.18 3.01 2.13
CA ASP A 162 15.34 4.26 2.89
C ASP A 162 14.19 5.22 2.59
N VAL A 163 13.40 5.51 3.62
CA VAL A 163 12.24 6.40 3.55
C VAL A 163 12.42 7.65 4.40
N SER A 164 13.65 7.96 4.82
CA SER A 164 13.95 9.07 5.74
C SER A 164 13.41 10.40 5.22
N ALA A 165 13.44 10.63 3.90
CA ALA A 165 12.90 11.84 3.27
C ALA A 165 11.36 11.94 3.33
N GLY A 166 10.66 10.81 3.25
CA GLY A 166 9.20 10.74 3.23
C GLY A 166 8.55 10.41 4.58
N PHE A 167 9.33 10.12 5.61
CA PHE A 167 8.82 9.59 6.88
C PHE A 167 7.86 10.56 7.60
N GLU A 168 8.19 11.85 7.67
CA GLU A 168 7.29 12.83 8.31
C GLU A 168 5.94 12.96 7.59
N LYS A 169 5.95 12.87 6.25
CA LYS A 169 4.73 12.85 5.44
C LYS A 169 3.88 11.61 5.71
N LYS A 170 4.52 10.44 5.88
CA LYS A 170 3.85 9.21 6.33
C LYS A 170 3.14 9.42 7.66
N MET A 171 3.83 9.95 8.66
CA MET A 171 3.26 10.17 9.99
C MET A 171 2.09 11.16 9.95
N ALA A 172 2.21 12.25 9.19
CA ALA A 172 1.12 13.21 8.98
C ALA A 172 -0.08 12.59 8.25
N ALA A 173 0.16 11.74 7.26
CA ALA A 173 -0.90 11.04 6.52
C ALA A 173 -1.69 10.07 7.41
N ILE A 174 -1.01 9.29 8.27
CA ILE A 174 -1.67 8.40 9.23
C ILE A 174 -2.49 9.21 10.24
N ARG A 175 -1.95 10.34 10.74
CA ARG A 175 -2.67 11.25 11.65
C ARG A 175 -3.95 11.84 11.04
N ALA A 176 -4.06 11.90 9.71
CA ALA A 176 -5.25 12.41 9.04
C ALA A 176 -6.49 11.53 9.26
N TYR A 177 -6.32 10.23 9.51
CA TYR A 177 -7.41 9.29 9.81
C TYR A 177 -7.82 9.33 11.29
N HIS A 178 -8.28 10.50 11.72
CA HIS A 178 -8.66 10.75 13.11
C HIS A 178 -9.76 9.79 13.59
N SER A 179 -10.77 9.56 12.76
CA SER A 179 -11.89 8.66 13.06
C SER A 179 -11.42 7.23 13.37
N GLN A 180 -10.38 6.75 12.69
CA GLN A 180 -9.90 5.38 12.86
C GLN A 180 -9.00 5.19 14.06
N PHE A 181 -8.10 6.14 14.29
CA PHE A 181 -7.01 5.94 15.24
C PHE A 181 -7.16 6.74 16.54
N PHE A 182 -7.93 7.83 16.54
CA PHE A 182 -7.95 8.78 17.65
C PHE A 182 -9.35 9.05 18.25
N ALA A 183 -10.42 8.92 17.48
CA ALA A 183 -11.76 9.34 17.91
C ALA A 183 -12.31 8.57 19.13
N GLY A 184 -12.01 7.28 19.25
CA GLY A 184 -12.43 6.45 20.39
C GLY A 184 -11.45 6.48 21.56
N ASP A 185 -10.16 6.43 21.24
CA ASP A 185 -9.06 6.43 22.21
C ASP A 185 -7.83 7.09 21.59
N PRO A 186 -7.55 8.37 21.90
CA PRO A 186 -6.37 9.06 21.39
C PRO A 186 -5.04 8.39 21.77
N ALA A 187 -4.96 7.71 22.92
CA ALA A 187 -3.75 7.05 23.36
C ALA A 187 -3.40 5.86 22.45
N ARG A 188 -4.41 5.10 22.02
CA ARG A 188 -4.24 4.04 21.02
C ARG A 188 -3.66 4.55 19.70
N GLY A 189 -4.09 5.72 19.25
CA GLY A 189 -3.55 6.36 18.04
C GLY A 189 -2.09 6.76 18.20
N GLU A 190 -1.71 7.35 19.34
CA GLU A 190 -0.30 7.67 19.60
C GLU A 190 0.57 6.42 19.76
N ASP A 191 0.05 5.35 20.39
CA ASP A 191 0.75 4.08 20.51
C ASP A 191 0.99 3.42 19.14
N LEU A 192 0.00 3.49 18.24
CA LEU A 192 0.16 3.06 16.85
C LEU A 192 1.31 3.80 16.17
N LEU A 193 1.35 5.13 16.28
CA LEU A 193 2.38 5.95 15.65
C LEU A 193 3.77 5.66 16.22
N ARG A 194 3.91 5.53 17.55
CA ARG A 194 5.18 5.14 18.17
C ARG A 194 5.67 3.79 17.68
N ARG A 195 4.75 2.83 17.50
CA ARG A 195 5.10 1.50 16.97
C ARG A 195 5.55 1.56 15.51
N ILE A 196 4.88 2.35 14.68
CA ILE A 196 5.29 2.56 13.27
C ILE A 196 6.67 3.22 13.21
N GLU A 197 6.92 4.22 14.05
CA GLU A 197 8.23 4.85 14.13
C GLU A 197 9.31 3.88 14.61
N ALA A 198 9.06 3.11 15.67
CA ALA A 198 10.01 2.13 16.17
C ALA A 198 10.38 1.08 15.10
N GLN A 199 9.40 0.61 14.33
CA GLN A 199 9.66 -0.29 13.20
C GLN A 199 10.50 0.38 12.12
N ALA A 200 10.17 1.63 11.76
CA ALA A 200 10.91 2.36 10.75
C ALA A 200 12.37 2.60 11.17
N VAL A 201 12.61 2.95 12.43
CA VAL A 201 13.97 3.09 12.99
C VAL A 201 14.71 1.75 12.94
N TYR A 202 14.07 0.66 13.34
CA TYR A 202 14.68 -0.67 13.31
C TYR A 202 15.14 -1.05 11.90
N PHE A 203 14.25 -1.00 10.90
CA PHE A 203 14.60 -1.36 9.53
C PHE A 203 15.56 -0.37 8.89
N GLY A 204 15.43 0.93 9.18
CA GLY A 204 16.39 1.94 8.75
C GLY A 204 17.81 1.62 9.22
N GLY A 205 17.95 1.25 10.50
CA GLY A 205 19.24 0.85 11.08
C GLY A 205 19.90 -0.33 10.39
N LEU A 206 19.13 -1.28 9.84
CA LEU A 206 19.67 -2.42 9.09
C LEU A 206 20.36 -2.03 7.77
N VAL A 207 20.04 -0.85 7.22
CA VAL A 207 20.60 -0.34 5.95
C VAL A 207 21.32 1.00 6.12
N GLY A 208 21.62 1.41 7.35
CA GLY A 208 22.32 2.66 7.63
C GLY A 208 21.50 3.94 7.41
N ALA A 209 20.17 3.83 7.33
CA ALA A 209 19.24 4.95 7.19
C ALA A 209 18.58 5.31 8.54
N ARG A 210 18.02 6.52 8.64
CA ARG A 210 17.25 6.92 9.83
C ARG A 210 15.92 6.18 9.93
N TYR A 211 15.22 6.04 8.81
CA TYR A 211 13.95 5.34 8.72
C TYR A 211 13.93 4.44 7.48
N GLY A 212 13.47 3.20 7.64
CA GLY A 212 13.36 2.22 6.57
C GLY A 212 12.00 1.51 6.54
N GLU A 213 11.50 1.18 5.36
CA GLU A 213 10.33 0.32 5.18
C GLU A 213 10.76 -1.03 4.58
N PRO A 214 10.38 -2.17 5.20
CA PRO A 214 10.71 -3.48 4.69
C PRO A 214 9.76 -3.91 3.57
N PHE A 215 10.31 -4.57 2.56
CA PHE A 215 9.56 -5.15 1.45
C PHE A 215 9.87 -6.63 1.26
N PHE A 216 8.87 -7.35 0.74
CA PHE A 216 8.94 -8.77 0.47
C PHE A 216 8.66 -9.05 -1.01
N SER A 217 9.22 -10.13 -1.53
CA SER A 217 8.93 -10.60 -2.88
C SER A 217 8.98 -12.13 -2.95
N HIS A 218 8.10 -12.69 -3.78
CA HIS A 218 8.22 -14.08 -4.24
C HIS A 218 9.20 -14.21 -5.41
N GLU A 219 9.57 -13.09 -6.04
CA GLU A 219 10.43 -13.05 -7.21
C GLU A 219 11.85 -12.65 -6.81
N THR A 220 12.84 -13.17 -7.51
CA THR A 220 14.23 -12.70 -7.37
C THR A 220 14.33 -11.21 -7.73
N ILE A 221 15.05 -10.46 -6.90
CA ILE A 221 15.35 -9.05 -7.15
C ILE A 221 16.66 -8.97 -7.92
N GLY A 222 16.59 -8.41 -9.13
CA GLY A 222 17.77 -8.14 -9.96
C GLY A 222 18.27 -6.71 -9.76
N LEU A 223 19.59 -6.53 -9.74
CA LEU A 223 20.24 -5.23 -9.76
C LEU A 223 20.79 -4.97 -11.16
N ALA A 224 20.53 -3.78 -11.70
CA ALA A 224 21.07 -3.36 -13.00
C ALA A 224 22.52 -2.86 -12.90
N SER A 225 22.93 -2.38 -11.73
CA SER A 225 24.28 -1.90 -11.43
C SER A 225 24.56 -2.07 -9.93
N LEU A 226 25.85 -2.14 -9.57
CA LEU A 226 26.32 -2.12 -8.17
C LEU A 226 26.41 -0.69 -7.59
N ASP A 227 26.10 0.34 -8.38
CA ASP A 227 26.14 1.75 -7.92
C ASP A 227 25.21 2.02 -6.73
N VAL A 228 24.18 1.18 -6.54
CA VAL A 228 23.27 1.23 -5.38
C VAL A 228 23.98 1.02 -4.04
N PHE A 229 25.22 0.54 -4.04
CA PHE A 229 26.05 0.33 -2.83
C PHE A 229 27.09 1.43 -2.60
N LEU A 230 27.15 2.44 -3.46
CA LEU A 230 28.14 3.52 -3.38
C LEU A 230 27.62 4.77 -2.65
N SER A 231 26.34 4.79 -2.27
CA SER A 231 25.65 5.89 -1.59
C SER A 231 25.68 5.77 -0.07
#